data_AF-A0A4V3Z001-F1
#
_entry.id   AF-A0A4V3Z001-F1
#
_cell.length_a   1.000
_cell.length_b   1.000
_cell.length_c   1.000
_cell.angle_alpha   90.00
_cell.angle_beta   90.00
_cell.angle_gamma   90.00
#
_symmetry.space_group_name_H-M   'P 1'
#
loop_
_entity.id
_entity.type
_entity.pdbx_description
1 polymer ?
#
loop_
_entity_poly.entity_id
_entity_poly.type
_entity_poly.pdbx_seq_one_letter_code
_entity_poly.pdbx_strand_id
1 'polypeptide(L)' 'MRNSESPKNIDLNSLSDEAKESLQAMVDYCIRHGIGMGPDEGIKCFDTNQKHLFREELENICGYQD' A
#
# COMPACT_ATOMS: atom_id res chain seq x y z
N MET A 1 -20.08 20.72 8.52
CA MET A 1 -18.60 20.70 8.41
C MET A 1 -18.17 19.26 8.59
N ARG A 2 -17.63 18.60 7.55
CA ARG A 2 -17.06 17.26 7.69
C ARG A 2 -15.66 17.44 8.25
N ASN A 3 -15.39 16.86 9.42
CA ASN A 3 -14.04 16.83 9.99
C ASN A 3 -13.17 16.00 9.04
N SER A 4 -12.31 16.67 8.27
CA SER A 4 -11.27 16.06 7.48
C SER A 4 -10.15 15.64 8.43
N GLU A 5 -10.31 14.47 9.07
CA GLU A 5 -9.18 13.79 9.68
C GLU A 5 -8.19 13.48 8.55
N SER A 6 -6.96 13.99 8.67
CA SER A 6 -5.86 13.59 7.78
C SER A 6 -5.78 12.07 7.78
N PRO A 7 -5.55 11.40 6.61
CA PRO A 7 -5.38 9.97 6.58
C PRO A 7 -4.28 9.62 7.56
N LYS A 8 -4.65 8.81 8.55
CA LYS A 8 -3.69 8.30 9.53
C LYS A 8 -2.55 7.70 8.72
N ASN A 9 -1.35 8.23 8.93
CA ASN A 9 -0.14 7.59 8.43
C ASN A 9 -0.14 6.19 9.06
N ILE A 10 -0.56 5.18 8.30
CA ILE A 10 -0.67 3.82 8.80
C ILE A 10 0.78 3.35 8.94
N ASP A 11 1.24 3.26 10.18
CA ASP A 11 2.52 2.60 10.44
C ASP A 11 2.35 1.12 10.14
N LEU A 12 2.77 0.72 8.94
CA LEU A 12 2.65 -0.66 8.49
C LEU A 12 3.47 -1.63 9.36
N ASN A 13 4.43 -1.12 10.15
CA ASN A 13 5.13 -1.92 11.16
C ASN A 13 4.23 -2.30 12.34
N SER A 14 3.18 -1.52 12.59
CA SER A 14 2.21 -1.76 13.67
C SER A 14 1.19 -2.85 13.32
N LEU A 15 1.23 -3.42 12.12
CA LEU A 15 0.40 -4.56 11.73
C LEU A 15 0.84 -5.83 12.47
N SER A 16 -0.12 -6.73 12.73
CA SER A 16 0.18 -8.07 13.22
C SER A 16 0.97 -8.87 12.19
N ASP A 17 1.69 -9.89 12.65
CA ASP A 17 2.48 -10.75 11.78
C ASP A 17 1.58 -11.46 10.73
N GLU A 18 0.40 -11.94 11.13
CA GLU A 18 -0.59 -12.54 10.22
C GLU A 18 -1.06 -11.57 9.12
N ALA A 19 -1.21 -10.28 9.46
CA ALA A 19 -1.60 -9.26 8.48
C ALA A 19 -0.45 -8.99 7.49
N LYS A 20 0.80 -8.99 7.96
CA LYS A 20 1.99 -8.86 7.11
C LYS A 20 2.14 -10.06 6.18
N GLU A 21 1.96 -11.28 6.68
CA GLU A 21 1.98 -12.51 5.87
C GLU A 21 0.88 -12.51 4.80
N SER A 22 -0.32 -12.05 5.15
CA SER A 22 -1.44 -11.93 4.20
C SER A 22 -1.17 -10.91 3.10
N LEU A 23 -0.59 -9.75 3.45
CA LEU A 23 -0.18 -8.74 2.48
C LEU A 23 0.92 -9.27 1.56
N GLN A 24 1.91 -9.97 2.10
CA GLN A 24 2.97 -10.61 1.32
C GLN A 24 2.41 -11.64 0.35
N ALA A 25 1.50 -12.52 0.79
CA ALA A 25 0.87 -13.51 -0.07
C ALA A 25 0.06 -12.88 -1.21
N MET A 26 -0.64 -11.77 -0.95
CA MET A 26 -1.34 -11.00 -1.96
C MET A 26 -0.37 -10.40 -3.00
N VAL A 27 0.71 -9.77 -2.54
CA VAL A 27 1.74 -9.17 -3.39
C VAL A 27 2.37 -10.24 -4.30
N ASP A 28 2.81 -11.35 -3.72
CA ASP A 28 3.34 -12.51 -4.45
C ASP A 28 2.39 -13.01 -5.52
N TYR A 29 1.10 -13.15 -5.18
CA TYR A 29 0.08 -13.61 -6.11
C TYR A 29 -0.05 -12.66 -7.31
N CYS A 30 -0.12 -11.35 -7.05
CA CYS A 30 -0.24 -10.36 -8.10
C CYS A 30 0.96 -10.35 -9.04
N ILE A 31 2.19 -10.40 -8.50
CA ILE A 31 3.43 -10.46 -9.30
C ILE A 31 3.43 -11.71 -10.20
N ARG A 32 3.15 -12.89 -9.64
CA ARG A 32 3.17 -14.17 -10.38
C ARG A 32 2.14 -14.25 -11.51
N HIS A 33 1.05 -13.48 -11.41
CA HIS A 33 -0.03 -13.48 -12.39
C HIS A 33 -0.03 -12.24 -13.29
N GLY A 34 0.98 -11.35 -13.17
CA GLY A 34 1.05 -10.12 -13.94
C GLY A 34 -0.09 -9.14 -13.64
N ILE A 35 -0.64 -9.18 -12.42
CA ILE A 35 -1.72 -8.30 -11.97
C ILE A 35 -1.09 -7.02 -11.40
N GLY A 36 -1.32 -5.88 -12.05
CA GLY A 36 -0.87 -4.59 -11.54
C GLY A 36 -1.64 -4.19 -10.28
N MET A 37 -0.93 -3.92 -9.18
CA MET A 37 -1.52 -3.49 -7.90
C MET A 37 -1.85 -2.00 -7.82
N GLY A 38 -1.78 -1.29 -8.95
CA GLY A 38 -2.00 0.15 -9.03
C GLY A 38 -1.09 0.77 -10.10
N PRO A 39 -1.39 2.01 -10.53
CA PRO A 39 -0.53 2.73 -11.45
C PRO A 39 0.75 3.19 -10.74
N ASP A 40 1.88 3.18 -11.44
CA ASP A 40 3.18 3.65 -10.90
C ASP A 40 3.11 5.14 -10.51
N GLU A 41 2.24 5.91 -11.16
CA GLU A 41 2.01 7.31 -10.82
C GLU A 41 1.28 7.52 -9.49
N GLY A 42 0.82 6.46 -8.82
CA GLY A 42 0.11 6.51 -7.55
C GLY A 42 -1.37 6.89 -7.64
N ILE A 43 -2.12 6.60 -6.58
CA ILE A 43 -3.54 6.92 -6.46
C ILE A 43 -3.67 8.23 -5.67
N LYS A 44 -4.31 9.23 -6.27
CA LYS A 44 -4.53 10.52 -5.61
C LYS A 44 -5.53 10.38 -4.45
N CYS A 45 -5.11 10.71 -3.24
CA CYS A 45 -6.00 10.88 -2.11
C CYS A 45 -6.79 12.18 -2.27
N PHE A 46 -8.12 12.11 -2.21
CA PHE A 46 -8.98 13.29 -2.33
C PHE A 46 -8.88 14.22 -1.10
N ASP A 47 -8.54 13.67 0.07
CA ASP A 47 -8.52 14.43 1.32
C ASP A 47 -7.20 15.19 1.53
N THR A 48 -6.06 14.60 1.15
CA THR A 48 -4.74 15.24 1.29
C THR A 48 -4.25 15.89 0.02
N ASN A 49 -4.90 15.60 -1.12
CA ASN A 49 -4.43 15.98 -2.45
C ASN A 49 -3.02 15.41 -2.79
N GLN A 50 -2.51 14.47 -1.99
CA GLN A 50 -1.26 13.76 -2.21
C GLN A 50 -1.50 12.45 -2.96
N LYS A 51 -0.46 11.93 -3.61
CA LYS A 51 -0.50 10.62 -4.28
C LYS A 51 0.03 9.55 -3.33
N HIS A 52 -0.70 8.44 -3.19
CA HIS A 52 -0.22 7.24 -2.53
C HIS A 52 0.37 6.29 -3.56
N LEU A 53 1.66 6.01 -3.43
CA LEU A 53 2.39 5.07 -4.27
C LEU A 53 2.19 3.65 -3.71
N PHE A 54 0.94 3.19 -3.77
CA PHE A 54 0.49 1.96 -3.10
C PHE A 54 1.33 0.73 -3.45
N ARG A 55 1.80 0.63 -4.70
CA ARG A 55 2.71 -0.43 -5.14
C ARG A 55 4.03 -0.37 -4.39
N GLU A 56 4.71 0.77 -4.43
CA GLU A 56 6.02 0.97 -3.78
C GLU A 56 5.91 0.76 -2.27
N GLU A 57 4.82 1.22 -1.65
CA GLU A 57 4.56 1.01 -0.22
C GLU A 57 4.47 -0.49 0.10
N LEU A 58 3.71 -1.27 -0.68
CA LEU A 58 3.57 -2.71 -0.49
C LEU A 58 4.85 -3.51 -0.80
N GLU A 59 5.55 -3.16 -1.87
CA GLU A 59 6.81 -3.81 -2.26
C GLU A 59 7.88 -3.62 -1.19
N ASN A 60 7.99 -2.41 -0.62
CA ASN A 60 8.89 -2.14 0.51
C ASN A 60 8.54 -2.93 1.78
N ILE A 61 7.25 -3.13 2.09
CA ILE A 61 6.83 -3.97 3.23
C ILE A 61 7.26 -5.43 3.01
N CYS A 62 7.11 -5.90 1.77
CA CYS A 62 7.33 -7.30 1.42
C CYS A 62 8.80 -7.62 1.10
N GLY A 63 9.69 -6.61 1.15
CA GLY A 63 11.12 -6.77 0.86
C GLY A 63 11.43 -6.96 -0.62
N TYR A 64 10.50 -6.62 -1.52
CA TYR A 64 10.73 -6.57 -2.95
C TYR A 64 11.34 -5.20 -3.27
N GLN A 65 12.66 -5.15 -3.43
CA GLN A 65 13.37 -4.02 -4.01
C GLN A 65 14.02 -4.51 -5.30
N ASP A 66 13.62 -3.94 -6.44
CA ASP A 66 14.35 -4.07 -7.71
C ASP A 66 15.66 -3.26 -7.68
#